data_AF-A0A954JM73-F1
#
_entry.id   AF-A0A954JM73-F1
#
_cell.length_a   1.000
_cell.length_b   1.000
_cell.length_c   1.000
_cell.angle_alpha   90.00
_cell.angle_beta   90.00
_cell.angle_gamma   90.00
#
_symmetry.space_group_name_H-M   'P 1'
#
loop_
_entity.id
_entity.type
_entity.pdbx_description
1 polymer ?
#
loop_
_entity_poly.entity_id
_entity_poly.type
_entity_poly.pdbx_seq_one_letter_code
_entity_poly.pdbx_strand_id
1 'polypeptide(L)'
;MVNLAPALLFRLLFVCICLLPVGFLVAAAPPGVPESAAKRPDFSSDGHEAWVTGSEIYFVTREFHAEKTIVLPRLPCRMKDLQWQDPQLSAKLTLHPEPTEWHLRTNRQIAPGTVMRLELLDPVPKQLDLPTIKSGEDGEFHLPAHFAATHGKTLRYEPQPHKNTVGYWSNPEDWASWQVRFDRIGPYRVDILQGCGTGQGGSEVEVFVRPVYFKGDQGDVGEPVDSLKFVVEDTGHFQNFKRREIGEVTIPSAGMYQLEIRPRKKAKNAVMDVREVILAPAAAQKDD
;
A
#
# COMPACT_ATOMS: atom_id res chain seq x y z
N MET A 1 -69.50 -60.66 23.15
CA MET A 1 -69.25 -61.20 21.80
C MET A 1 -68.67 -60.08 20.94
N VAL A 2 -67.46 -60.30 20.38
CA VAL A 2 -66.90 -59.64 19.16
C VAL A 2 -66.55 -58.13 19.32
N ASN A 3 -65.42 -57.52 18.93
CA ASN A 3 -64.10 -57.88 18.38
C ASN A 3 -63.15 -56.64 18.50
N LEU A 4 -61.84 -56.90 18.35
CA LEU A 4 -60.68 -56.10 17.87
C LEU A 4 -60.93 -54.68 17.26
N ALA A 5 -60.05 -53.66 17.25
CA ALA A 5 -58.62 -53.35 17.56
C ALA A 5 -58.41 -51.79 17.38
N PRO A 6 -57.21 -51.17 17.23
CA PRO A 6 -55.82 -51.51 17.58
C PRO A 6 -55.04 -50.41 18.37
N ALA A 7 -53.83 -50.77 18.81
CA ALA A 7 -52.84 -49.94 19.48
C ALA A 7 -52.06 -49.01 18.54
N LEU A 8 -51.70 -47.80 19.00
CA LEU A 8 -50.75 -46.89 18.34
C LEU A 8 -49.38 -46.96 19.05
N LEU A 9 -48.36 -47.37 18.29
CA LEU A 9 -46.95 -47.40 18.68
C LEU A 9 -46.31 -46.05 18.27
N PHE A 10 -45.75 -45.30 19.21
CA PHE A 10 -44.86 -44.16 18.91
C PHE A 10 -43.42 -44.56 19.24
N ARG A 11 -42.60 -44.80 18.20
CA ARG A 11 -41.15 -44.97 18.33
C ARG A 11 -40.48 -43.58 18.23
N LEU A 12 -39.84 -43.13 19.30
CA LEU A 12 -38.83 -42.06 19.20
C LEU A 12 -37.55 -42.65 18.60
N LEU A 13 -37.18 -42.21 17.40
CA LEU A 13 -35.82 -42.35 16.88
C LEU A 13 -34.98 -41.17 17.41
N PHE A 14 -34.03 -41.44 18.29
CA PHE A 14 -32.91 -40.53 18.56
C PHE A 14 -31.91 -40.66 17.42
N VAL A 15 -31.86 -39.68 16.52
CA VAL A 15 -30.77 -39.55 15.53
C VAL A 15 -29.63 -38.83 16.23
N CYS A 16 -28.61 -39.59 16.62
CA CYS A 16 -27.35 -39.03 17.12
C CYS A 16 -26.56 -38.50 15.92
N ILE A 17 -26.68 -37.19 15.63
CA ILE A 17 -25.84 -36.53 14.63
C ILE A 17 -24.47 -36.32 15.26
N CYS A 18 -23.52 -37.20 14.92
CA CYS A 18 -22.11 -36.98 15.19
C CYS A 18 -21.63 -35.80 14.32
N LEU A 19 -21.58 -34.60 14.89
CA LEU A 19 -20.87 -33.46 14.32
C LEU A 19 -19.37 -33.77 14.40
N LEU A 20 -18.80 -34.28 13.31
CA LEU A 20 -17.35 -34.29 13.15
C LEU A 20 -16.87 -32.84 13.05
N PRO A 21 -15.80 -32.45 13.76
CA PRO A 21 -15.21 -31.13 13.57
C PRO A 21 -14.73 -31.07 12.12
N VAL A 22 -15.22 -30.09 11.37
CA VAL A 22 -14.65 -29.73 10.06
C VAL A 22 -13.25 -29.23 10.35
N GLY A 23 -12.29 -30.15 10.35
CA GLY A 23 -10.88 -29.82 10.41
C GLY A 23 -10.56 -28.99 9.18
N PHE A 24 -10.26 -27.71 9.38
CA PHE A 24 -9.62 -26.91 8.34
C PHE A 24 -8.29 -27.60 8.04
N LEU A 25 -8.23 -28.28 6.89
CA LEU A 25 -6.98 -28.81 6.37
C LEU A 25 -6.11 -27.60 6.01
N VAL A 26 -5.14 -27.28 6.87
CA VAL A 26 -4.11 -26.29 6.52
C VAL A 26 -3.28 -26.94 5.41
N ALA A 27 -3.36 -26.40 4.20
CA ALA A 27 -2.56 -26.88 3.08
C ALA A 27 -1.08 -26.78 3.45
N ALA A 28 -0.35 -27.89 3.35
CA ALA A 28 1.09 -27.91 3.59
C ALA A 28 1.80 -26.98 2.59
N ALA A 29 2.84 -26.30 3.06
CA ALA A 29 3.66 -25.44 2.20
C ALA A 29 4.34 -26.29 1.10
N PRO A 30 4.39 -25.80 -0.14
CA PRO A 30 5.05 -26.50 -1.24
C PRO A 30 6.59 -26.43 -1.11
N PRO A 31 7.33 -27.30 -1.82
CA PRO A 31 8.79 -27.26 -1.83
C PRO A 31 9.34 -25.87 -2.17
N GLY A 32 10.35 -25.41 -1.40
CA GLY A 32 10.95 -24.07 -1.56
C GLY A 32 10.18 -22.94 -0.87
N VAL A 33 9.07 -23.24 -0.19
CA VAL A 33 8.32 -22.31 0.67
C VAL A 33 8.48 -22.73 2.15
N PRO A 34 8.75 -21.81 3.08
CA PRO A 34 8.83 -22.14 4.51
C PRO A 34 7.55 -22.77 5.05
N GLU A 35 7.66 -23.76 5.94
CA GLU A 35 6.50 -24.41 6.58
C GLU A 35 5.63 -23.45 7.39
N SER A 36 6.21 -22.35 7.89
CA SER A 36 5.49 -21.30 8.62
C SER A 36 4.66 -20.39 7.73
N ALA A 37 4.79 -20.50 6.40
CA ALA A 37 4.12 -19.60 5.48
C ALA A 37 2.64 -19.94 5.32
N ALA A 38 1.80 -18.91 5.28
CA ALA A 38 0.37 -19.05 5.05
C ALA A 38 0.00 -18.62 3.62
N LYS A 39 -0.90 -19.35 2.97
CA LYS A 39 -1.37 -19.02 1.62
C LYS A 39 -2.16 -17.71 1.60
N ARG A 40 -1.91 -16.85 0.60
CA ARG A 40 -2.58 -15.56 0.36
C ARG A 40 -3.10 -15.50 -1.08
N PRO A 41 -4.29 -16.06 -1.37
CA PRO A 41 -4.82 -16.11 -2.72
C PRO A 41 -5.05 -14.73 -3.36
N ASP A 42 -5.25 -13.70 -2.55
CA ASP A 42 -5.45 -12.31 -2.97
C ASP A 42 -4.16 -11.64 -3.49
N PHE A 43 -2.99 -12.27 -3.33
CA PHE A 43 -1.69 -11.69 -3.66
C PHE A 43 -1.10 -12.22 -4.98
N SER A 44 -1.90 -12.87 -5.83
CA SER A 44 -1.38 -13.47 -7.06
C SER A 44 -2.43 -13.62 -8.15
N SER A 45 -2.02 -13.54 -9.42
CA SER A 45 -2.85 -13.78 -10.61
C SER A 45 -2.61 -15.15 -11.24
N ASP A 46 -3.41 -15.51 -12.25
CA ASP A 46 -3.17 -16.58 -13.23
C ASP A 46 -2.84 -17.96 -12.63
N GLY A 47 -3.41 -18.26 -11.46
CA GLY A 47 -3.23 -19.53 -10.77
C GLY A 47 -1.87 -19.70 -10.08
N HIS A 48 -0.96 -18.73 -10.19
CA HIS A 48 0.23 -18.66 -9.35
C HIS A 48 -0.17 -18.59 -7.87
N GLU A 49 0.61 -19.20 -6.98
CA GLU A 49 0.27 -19.24 -5.56
C GLU A 49 1.18 -18.32 -4.77
N ALA A 50 0.60 -17.41 -3.99
CA ALA A 50 1.34 -16.60 -3.03
C ALA A 50 1.25 -17.17 -1.61
N TRP A 51 2.38 -17.18 -0.91
CA TRP A 51 2.54 -17.65 0.47
C TRP A 51 3.34 -16.62 1.25
N VAL A 52 2.95 -16.33 2.49
CA VAL A 52 3.52 -15.21 3.25
C VAL A 52 3.99 -15.64 4.63
N THR A 53 5.11 -15.11 5.07
CA THR A 53 5.63 -15.28 6.44
C THR A 53 6.48 -14.07 6.81
N GLY A 54 6.23 -13.46 7.97
CA GLY A 54 6.97 -12.27 8.42
C GLY A 54 6.94 -11.15 7.39
N SER A 55 8.09 -10.83 6.79
CA SER A 55 8.30 -9.82 5.75
C SER A 55 8.58 -10.42 4.36
N GLU A 56 8.27 -11.70 4.14
CA GLU A 56 8.55 -12.40 2.89
C GLU A 56 7.27 -12.90 2.21
N ILE A 57 7.23 -12.78 0.89
CA ILE A 57 6.21 -13.35 0.02
C ILE A 57 6.88 -14.30 -0.97
N TYR A 58 6.35 -15.51 -1.05
CA TYR A 58 6.81 -16.57 -1.92
C TYR A 58 5.76 -16.85 -2.98
N PHE A 59 6.15 -16.79 -4.25
CA PHE A 59 5.29 -17.09 -5.39
C PHE A 59 5.70 -18.40 -6.03
N VAL A 60 4.81 -19.39 -5.99
CA VAL A 60 5.00 -20.68 -6.66
C VAL A 60 4.48 -20.54 -8.07
N THR A 61 5.37 -20.70 -9.05
CA THR A 61 5.02 -20.46 -10.45
C THR A 61 4.06 -21.51 -10.99
N ARG A 62 3.09 -21.10 -11.78
CA ARG A 62 2.39 -21.94 -12.74
C ARG A 62 2.91 -21.65 -14.15
N GLU A 63 2.27 -22.23 -15.16
CA GLU A 63 2.62 -21.95 -16.54
C GLU A 63 2.45 -20.46 -16.81
N PHE A 64 3.56 -19.78 -17.10
CA PHE A 64 3.52 -18.38 -17.47
C PHE A 64 2.90 -18.20 -18.85
N HIS A 65 1.96 -17.26 -18.96
CA HIS A 65 1.48 -16.74 -20.23
C HIS A 65 2.55 -15.88 -20.93
N ALA A 66 2.25 -15.38 -22.12
CA ALA A 66 3.21 -14.70 -23.01
C ALA A 66 3.99 -13.55 -22.33
N GLU A 67 3.36 -12.82 -21.41
CA GLU A 67 3.97 -11.68 -20.70
C GLU A 67 4.93 -12.06 -19.57
N LYS A 68 4.90 -13.33 -19.12
CA LYS A 68 5.77 -13.85 -18.07
C LYS A 68 5.72 -13.02 -16.78
N THR A 69 4.50 -12.66 -16.40
CA THR A 69 4.20 -11.78 -15.27
C THR A 69 3.40 -12.52 -14.20
N ILE A 70 3.71 -12.28 -12.94
CA ILE A 70 2.79 -12.51 -11.81
C ILE A 70 2.30 -11.14 -11.36
N VAL A 71 0.98 -10.94 -11.32
CA VAL A 71 0.38 -9.69 -10.85
C VAL A 71 -0.06 -9.85 -9.40
N LEU A 72 0.22 -8.84 -8.58
CA LEU A 72 -0.25 -8.74 -7.19
C LEU A 72 -0.79 -7.33 -6.93
N PRO A 73 -1.69 -7.15 -5.95
CA PRO A 73 -2.12 -5.81 -5.54
C PRO A 73 -0.93 -4.93 -5.13
N ARG A 74 -1.07 -3.62 -5.30
CA ARG A 74 -0.10 -2.65 -4.77
C ARG A 74 -0.08 -2.77 -3.24
N LEU A 75 1.08 -3.09 -2.67
CA LEU A 75 1.21 -3.26 -1.22
C LEU A 75 1.67 -1.96 -0.54
N PRO A 76 1.18 -1.64 0.66
CA PRO A 76 1.70 -0.56 1.49
C PRO A 76 3.01 -0.93 2.20
N CYS A 77 4.00 -1.42 1.44
CA CYS A 77 5.27 -1.91 1.96
C CYS A 77 6.42 -1.53 1.06
N ARG A 78 7.62 -1.45 1.62
CA ARG A 78 8.85 -1.20 0.86
C ARG A 78 9.47 -2.53 0.45
N MET A 79 9.84 -2.63 -0.82
CA MET A 79 10.59 -3.77 -1.32
C MET A 79 12.02 -3.69 -0.79
N LYS A 80 12.55 -4.82 -0.31
CA LYS A 80 13.98 -4.99 0.01
C LYS A 80 14.69 -5.70 -1.15
N ASP A 81 14.17 -6.85 -1.57
CA ASP A 81 14.80 -7.68 -2.60
C ASP A 81 13.79 -8.56 -3.36
N LEU A 82 14.14 -8.99 -4.57
CA LEU A 82 13.36 -9.90 -5.41
C LEU A 82 14.28 -10.88 -6.12
N GLN A 83 14.17 -12.15 -5.78
CA GLN A 83 15.05 -13.20 -6.29
C GLN A 83 14.34 -14.54 -6.44
N TRP A 84 14.96 -15.46 -7.17
CA TRP A 84 14.56 -16.87 -7.15
C TRP A 84 15.04 -17.54 -5.88
N GLN A 85 14.28 -18.52 -5.38
CA GLN A 85 14.74 -19.40 -4.30
C GLN A 85 15.85 -20.35 -4.75
N ASP A 86 15.82 -20.78 -6.02
CA ASP A 86 16.93 -21.52 -6.61
C ASP A 86 18.07 -20.55 -6.98
N PRO A 87 19.21 -20.58 -6.27
CA PRO A 87 20.33 -19.66 -6.53
C PRO A 87 21.03 -19.96 -7.87
N GLN A 88 20.81 -21.13 -8.48
CA GLN A 88 21.39 -21.48 -9.78
C GLN A 88 20.59 -20.86 -10.95
N LEU A 89 19.36 -20.41 -10.68
CA LEU A 89 18.49 -19.84 -11.71
C LEU A 89 18.90 -18.39 -12.03
N SER A 90 19.59 -18.22 -13.15
CA SER A 90 20.08 -16.91 -13.63
C SER A 90 19.01 -16.03 -14.31
N ALA A 91 17.74 -16.42 -14.28
CA ALA A 91 16.66 -15.63 -14.88
C ALA A 91 16.49 -14.30 -14.16
N LYS A 92 16.46 -13.20 -14.91
CA LYS A 92 16.35 -11.87 -14.31
C LYS A 92 14.92 -11.62 -13.87
N LEU A 93 14.76 -11.14 -12.64
CA LEU A 93 13.49 -10.66 -12.09
C LEU A 93 13.45 -9.14 -12.06
N THR A 94 12.26 -8.59 -12.31
CA THR A 94 11.97 -7.17 -12.13
C THR A 94 10.59 -6.97 -11.52
N LEU A 95 10.45 -5.97 -10.65
CA LEU A 95 9.16 -5.47 -10.22
C LEU A 95 8.84 -4.20 -11.01
N HIS A 96 7.72 -4.22 -11.72
CA HIS A 96 7.16 -3.07 -12.42
C HIS A 96 5.91 -2.59 -11.66
N PRO A 97 5.94 -1.41 -11.03
CA PRO A 97 4.78 -0.87 -10.35
C PRO A 97 3.82 -0.25 -11.36
N GLU A 98 2.53 -0.52 -11.18
CA GLU A 98 1.40 0.16 -11.79
C GLU A 98 0.61 0.90 -10.68
N PRO A 99 -0.35 1.79 -11.02
CA PRO A 99 -1.06 2.58 -10.03
C PRO A 99 -1.73 1.77 -8.91
N THR A 100 -2.28 0.59 -9.23
CA THR A 100 -3.05 -0.25 -8.29
C THR A 100 -2.48 -1.65 -8.06
N GLU A 101 -1.44 -2.03 -8.81
CA GLU A 101 -0.89 -3.38 -8.80
C GLU A 101 0.62 -3.36 -9.09
N TRP A 102 1.30 -4.44 -8.71
CA TRP A 102 2.69 -4.67 -9.05
C TRP A 102 2.80 -5.88 -9.97
N HIS A 103 3.71 -5.80 -10.93
CA HIS A 103 3.98 -6.85 -11.90
C HIS A 103 5.37 -7.41 -11.64
N LEU A 104 5.46 -8.66 -11.21
CA LEU A 104 6.71 -9.39 -11.06
C LEU A 104 7.00 -10.11 -12.38
N ARG A 105 8.05 -9.68 -13.09
CA ARG A 105 8.38 -10.17 -14.43
C ARG A 105 9.66 -10.96 -14.45
N THR A 106 9.70 -11.96 -15.31
CA THR A 106 10.93 -12.70 -15.65
C THR A 106 11.26 -12.58 -17.13
N ASN A 107 12.55 -12.55 -17.47
CA ASN A 107 13.00 -12.38 -18.85
C ASN A 107 12.95 -13.66 -19.70
N ARG A 108 12.69 -14.83 -19.10
CA ARG A 108 12.65 -16.12 -19.79
C ARG A 108 11.53 -17.00 -19.26
N GLN A 109 11.12 -18.00 -20.03
CA GLN A 109 10.16 -19.00 -19.54
C GLN A 109 10.76 -19.76 -18.36
N ILE A 110 9.93 -20.03 -17.35
CA ILE A 110 10.32 -20.71 -16.12
C ILE A 110 9.44 -21.94 -15.95
N ALA A 111 10.02 -23.03 -15.48
CA ALA A 111 9.28 -24.24 -15.20
C ALA A 111 8.21 -23.98 -14.10
N PRO A 112 7.01 -24.57 -14.21
CA PRO A 112 6.05 -24.56 -13.12
C PRO A 112 6.64 -25.15 -11.84
N GLY A 113 6.21 -24.65 -10.68
CA GLY A 113 6.70 -25.06 -9.36
C GLY A 113 7.99 -24.36 -8.92
N THR A 114 8.57 -23.49 -9.75
CA THR A 114 9.72 -22.68 -9.36
C THR A 114 9.26 -21.60 -8.38
N VAL A 115 10.06 -21.31 -7.35
CA VAL A 115 9.66 -20.36 -6.30
C VAL A 115 10.42 -19.04 -6.45
N MET A 116 9.68 -17.95 -6.57
CA MET A 116 10.16 -16.58 -6.48
C MET A 116 9.96 -16.07 -5.05
N ARG A 117 10.93 -15.33 -4.50
CA ARG A 117 10.82 -14.66 -3.20
C ARG A 117 10.93 -13.15 -3.36
N LEU A 118 9.91 -12.45 -2.87
CA LEU A 118 9.91 -11.01 -2.61
C LEU A 118 10.15 -10.79 -1.10
N GLU A 119 11.26 -10.16 -0.77
CA GLU A 119 11.56 -9.73 0.60
C GLU A 119 11.17 -8.25 0.76
N LEU A 120 10.47 -7.93 1.83
CA LEU A 120 10.02 -6.59 2.20
C LEU A 120 10.84 -6.07 3.39
N LEU A 121 10.93 -4.75 3.53
CA LEU A 121 11.44 -4.11 4.75
C LEU A 121 10.38 -4.08 5.87
N ASP A 122 9.12 -4.22 5.50
CA ASP A 122 7.96 -4.16 6.38
C ASP A 122 7.32 -5.55 6.49
N PRO A 123 6.62 -5.87 7.60
CA PRO A 123 5.81 -7.08 7.66
C PRO A 123 4.80 -7.12 6.52
N VAL A 124 4.54 -8.33 6.00
CA VAL A 124 3.51 -8.52 4.97
C VAL A 124 2.16 -8.07 5.54
N PRO A 125 1.41 -7.23 4.81
CA PRO A 125 0.24 -6.59 5.38
C PRO A 125 -0.91 -7.60 5.48
N LYS A 126 -1.61 -7.58 6.61
CA LYS A 126 -2.77 -8.44 6.85
C LYS A 126 -3.97 -8.03 6.00
N GLN A 127 -4.09 -6.74 5.73
CA GLN A 127 -5.14 -6.11 4.92
C GLN A 127 -4.47 -5.18 3.89
N LEU A 128 -5.13 -4.94 2.77
CA LEU A 128 -4.60 -4.11 1.69
C LEU A 128 -4.87 -2.61 1.88
N ASP A 129 -5.69 -2.26 2.87
CA ASP A 129 -6.00 -0.87 3.17
C ASP A 129 -4.75 -0.08 3.56
N LEU A 130 -4.70 1.17 3.11
CA LEU A 130 -3.67 2.12 3.52
C LEU A 130 -3.92 2.52 4.98
N PRO A 131 -2.87 2.54 5.82
CA PRO A 131 -3.05 2.84 7.23
C PRO A 131 -3.35 4.32 7.45
N THR A 132 -4.12 4.61 8.50
CA THR A 132 -4.23 5.96 9.06
C THR A 132 -2.95 6.31 9.82
N ILE A 133 -2.35 7.43 9.47
CA ILE A 133 -1.13 7.93 10.09
C ILE A 133 -1.48 8.71 11.36
N LYS A 134 -0.70 8.47 12.41
CA LYS A 134 -0.75 9.18 13.68
C LYS A 134 0.62 9.80 13.95
N SER A 135 0.69 10.72 14.91
CA SER A 135 1.97 11.30 15.33
C SER A 135 2.85 10.25 16.01
N GLY A 136 4.16 10.41 15.83
CA GLY A 136 5.17 9.75 16.64
C GLY A 136 5.24 10.32 18.05
N GLU A 137 6.17 9.81 18.85
CA GLU A 137 6.37 10.23 20.25
C GLU A 137 6.80 11.70 20.37
N ASP A 138 7.48 12.23 19.35
CA ASP A 138 7.90 13.62 19.21
C ASP A 138 6.78 14.56 18.71
N GLY A 139 5.62 14.02 18.36
CA GLY A 139 4.51 14.76 17.78
C GLY A 139 4.60 14.95 16.26
N GLU A 140 5.67 14.48 15.61
CA GLU A 140 5.80 14.55 14.14
C GLU A 140 4.94 13.48 13.48
N PHE A 141 4.34 13.82 12.34
CA PHE A 141 3.67 12.86 11.48
C PHE A 141 4.57 12.55 10.30
N HIS A 142 4.91 11.27 10.13
CA HIS A 142 5.64 10.78 8.97
C HIS A 142 4.68 10.17 7.96
N LEU A 143 4.62 10.76 6.76
CA LEU A 143 3.73 10.36 5.67
C LEU A 143 4.57 9.78 4.53
N PRO A 144 5.00 8.52 4.65
CA PRO A 144 5.87 7.90 3.65
C PRO A 144 5.09 7.52 2.39
N ALA A 145 5.80 7.42 1.27
CA ALA A 145 5.23 7.09 -0.03
C ALA A 145 4.44 5.78 -0.06
N HIS A 146 4.86 4.76 0.69
CA HIS A 146 4.16 3.46 0.73
C HIS A 146 2.78 3.53 1.42
N PHE A 147 2.47 4.59 2.16
CA PHE A 147 1.14 4.84 2.71
C PHE A 147 0.29 5.79 1.87
N ALA A 148 0.85 6.33 0.78
CA ALA A 148 0.12 7.22 -0.12
C ALA A 148 -0.89 6.46 -0.97
N ALA A 149 -2.12 6.96 -1.03
CA ALA A 149 -3.05 6.65 -2.10
C ALA A 149 -2.67 7.49 -3.33
N THR A 150 -2.58 6.85 -4.49
CA THR A 150 -2.34 7.53 -5.77
C THR A 150 -3.62 7.55 -6.58
N HIS A 151 -3.96 8.73 -7.09
CA HIS A 151 -5.18 8.99 -7.84
C HIS A 151 -4.83 9.48 -9.23
N GLY A 152 -5.49 8.93 -10.24
CA GLY A 152 -5.28 9.31 -11.64
C GLY A 152 -4.82 8.13 -12.49
N LYS A 153 -3.99 8.40 -13.51
CA LYS A 153 -3.69 7.45 -14.58
C LYS A 153 -2.30 6.84 -14.51
N THR A 154 -1.30 7.63 -14.13
CA THR A 154 0.11 7.26 -14.28
C THR A 154 0.89 7.31 -12.98
N LEU A 155 0.48 8.16 -12.05
CA LEU A 155 1.06 8.27 -10.72
C LEU A 155 0.95 6.95 -9.97
N ARG A 156 2.05 6.53 -9.36
CA ARG A 156 2.14 5.23 -8.69
C ARG A 156 3.16 5.26 -7.57
N TYR A 157 3.04 4.31 -6.65
CA TYR A 157 4.09 4.04 -5.68
C TYR A 157 5.12 3.07 -6.27
N GLU A 158 6.39 3.47 -6.25
CA GLU A 158 7.53 2.70 -6.75
C GLU A 158 8.34 2.11 -5.57
N PRO A 159 8.17 0.82 -5.23
CA PRO A 159 8.62 0.26 -3.96
C PRO A 159 10.12 -0.06 -3.90
N GLN A 160 10.83 -0.03 -5.03
CA GLN A 160 12.22 -0.46 -5.10
C GLN A 160 13.09 0.38 -4.14
N PRO A 161 14.10 -0.20 -3.47
CA PRO A 161 14.85 0.48 -2.40
C PRO A 161 15.45 1.83 -2.80
N HIS A 162 15.97 1.94 -4.02
CA HIS A 162 16.59 3.16 -4.55
C HIS A 162 15.56 4.24 -4.94
N LYS A 163 14.28 3.87 -5.09
CA LYS A 163 13.15 4.76 -5.41
C LYS A 163 12.32 5.06 -4.18
N ASN A 164 11.58 4.08 -3.66
CA ASN A 164 10.66 4.19 -2.54
C ASN A 164 9.91 5.53 -2.55
N THR A 165 9.14 5.78 -3.62
CA THR A 165 8.57 7.09 -3.88
C THR A 165 7.21 6.99 -4.53
N VAL A 166 6.36 7.98 -4.30
CA VAL A 166 5.28 8.29 -5.25
C VAL A 166 5.95 9.00 -6.43
N GLY A 167 5.87 8.39 -7.60
CA GLY A 167 6.61 8.83 -8.78
C GLY A 167 5.83 8.57 -10.06
N TYR A 168 6.54 8.66 -11.19
CA TYR A 168 5.92 8.56 -12.52
C TYR A 168 4.86 9.65 -12.78
N TRP A 169 5.02 10.81 -12.15
CA TRP A 169 4.04 11.90 -12.12
C TRP A 169 4.10 12.79 -13.36
N SER A 170 3.70 12.25 -14.52
CA SER A 170 3.73 12.97 -15.80
C SER A 170 2.41 13.64 -16.16
N ASN A 171 1.29 13.19 -15.59
CA ASN A 171 -0.04 13.78 -15.79
C ASN A 171 -0.35 14.80 -14.67
N PRO A 172 -0.61 16.09 -14.98
CA PRO A 172 -0.93 17.10 -13.98
C PRO A 172 -2.26 16.87 -13.25
N GLU A 173 -3.16 16.04 -13.78
CA GLU A 173 -4.43 15.68 -13.13
C GLU A 173 -4.28 14.57 -12.09
N ASP A 174 -3.13 13.88 -12.05
CA ASP A 174 -2.86 12.86 -11.04
C ASP A 174 -2.48 13.51 -9.70
N TRP A 175 -2.82 12.89 -8.58
CA TRP A 175 -2.54 13.40 -7.24
C TRP A 175 -2.36 12.31 -6.18
N ALA A 176 -1.69 12.65 -5.10
CA ALA A 176 -1.43 11.74 -3.99
C ALA A 176 -2.15 12.18 -2.71
N SER A 177 -2.49 11.23 -1.84
CA SER A 177 -3.06 11.57 -0.54
C SER A 177 -2.72 10.58 0.56
N TRP A 178 -2.78 11.07 1.80
CA TRP A 178 -2.60 10.29 3.02
C TRP A 178 -3.75 10.53 3.98
N GLN A 179 -4.20 9.48 4.67
CA GLN A 179 -5.14 9.62 5.78
C GLN A 179 -4.35 9.85 7.07
N VAL A 180 -4.71 10.91 7.79
CA VAL A 180 -4.00 11.35 9.00
C VAL A 180 -5.03 11.61 10.10
N ARG A 181 -4.72 11.17 11.32
CA ARG A 181 -5.50 11.52 12.51
C ARG A 181 -4.75 12.52 13.36
N PHE A 182 -5.24 13.75 13.44
CA PHE A 182 -4.69 14.76 14.32
C PHE A 182 -5.40 14.75 15.67
N ASP A 183 -4.64 14.58 16.75
CA ASP A 183 -5.16 14.74 18.12
C ASP A 183 -4.80 16.12 18.71
N ARG A 184 -3.91 16.89 18.07
CA ARG A 184 -3.52 18.26 18.46
C ARG A 184 -3.83 19.25 17.33
N ILE A 185 -4.46 20.36 17.70
CA ILE A 185 -4.76 21.47 16.80
C ILE A 185 -3.57 22.44 16.70
N GLY A 186 -3.61 23.33 15.73
CA GLY A 186 -2.65 24.41 15.56
C GLY A 186 -1.81 24.29 14.29
N PRO A 187 -0.79 25.16 14.16
CA PRO A 187 0.11 25.17 13.00
C PRO A 187 1.05 23.96 13.00
N TYR A 188 1.31 23.44 11.80
CA TYR A 188 2.28 22.40 11.53
C TYR A 188 3.20 22.84 10.40
N ARG A 189 4.51 22.82 10.64
CA ARG A 189 5.52 22.91 9.59
C ARG A 189 5.40 21.70 8.68
N VAL A 190 5.45 21.92 7.37
CA VAL A 190 5.44 20.89 6.33
C VAL A 190 6.82 20.79 5.71
N ASP A 191 7.45 19.64 5.90
CA ASP A 191 8.65 19.25 5.17
C ASP A 191 8.30 18.22 4.09
N ILE A 192 8.97 18.28 2.94
CA ILE A 192 8.85 17.28 1.87
C ILE A 192 10.22 16.72 1.52
N LEU A 193 10.30 15.40 1.36
CA LEU A 193 11.45 14.71 0.80
C LEU A 193 11.22 14.52 -0.70
N GLN A 194 11.71 15.48 -1.48
CA GLN A 194 11.39 15.68 -2.89
C GLN A 194 12.55 15.25 -3.80
N GLY A 195 12.26 14.55 -4.89
CA GLY A 195 13.16 14.31 -6.02
C GLY A 195 12.67 15.01 -7.29
N CYS A 196 13.57 15.53 -8.12
CA CYS A 196 13.24 16.13 -9.41
C CYS A 196 14.44 16.02 -10.36
N GLY A 197 14.21 15.58 -11.59
CA GLY A 197 15.27 15.43 -12.59
C GLY A 197 15.89 16.75 -13.04
N THR A 198 17.12 16.69 -13.53
CA THR A 198 17.84 17.86 -14.09
C THR A 198 17.00 18.59 -15.13
N GLY A 199 16.84 19.90 -14.95
CA GLY A 199 16.06 20.79 -15.79
C GLY A 199 14.55 20.62 -15.70
N GLN A 200 14.03 19.81 -14.76
CA GLN A 200 12.59 19.51 -14.62
C GLN A 200 11.87 20.37 -13.56
N GLY A 201 12.61 21.14 -12.76
CA GLY A 201 12.03 21.99 -11.71
C GLY A 201 11.08 23.07 -12.23
N GLY A 202 10.36 23.70 -11.30
CA GLY A 202 9.45 24.83 -11.57
C GLY A 202 7.96 24.49 -11.62
N SER A 203 7.57 23.23 -11.41
CA SER A 203 6.15 22.88 -11.29
C SER A 203 5.55 23.54 -10.03
N GLU A 204 4.33 24.07 -10.15
CA GLU A 204 3.59 24.67 -9.04
C GLU A 204 2.66 23.60 -8.46
N VAL A 205 2.75 23.36 -7.15
CA VAL A 205 2.05 22.30 -6.43
C VAL A 205 1.38 22.88 -5.20
N GLU A 206 0.25 22.30 -4.79
CA GLU A 206 -0.49 22.71 -3.60
C GLU A 206 -0.78 21.50 -2.71
N VAL A 207 -0.49 21.64 -1.42
CA VAL A 207 -0.86 20.72 -0.37
C VAL A 207 -2.20 21.16 0.20
N PHE A 208 -3.21 20.29 0.21
CA PHE A 208 -4.52 20.58 0.82
C PHE A 208 -4.70 19.79 2.12
N VAL A 209 -5.25 20.45 3.13
CA VAL A 209 -5.70 19.82 4.37
C VAL A 209 -7.21 19.74 4.33
N ARG A 210 -7.77 18.52 4.20
CA ARG A 210 -9.21 18.30 4.10
C ARG A 210 -9.72 17.47 5.28
N PRO A 211 -10.71 17.93 6.07
CA PRO A 211 -11.30 17.11 7.12
C PRO A 211 -12.07 15.94 6.50
N VAL A 212 -12.09 14.80 7.20
CA VAL A 212 -12.87 13.62 6.83
C VAL A 212 -13.92 13.38 7.90
N TYR A 213 -15.19 13.36 7.47
CA TYR A 213 -16.34 13.12 8.34
C TYR A 213 -16.86 11.71 8.12
N PHE A 214 -17.07 10.96 9.20
CA PHE A 214 -17.54 9.57 9.09
C PHE A 214 -19.03 9.46 9.40
N LYS A 215 -19.74 8.71 8.55
CA LYS A 215 -21.10 8.24 8.79
C LYS A 215 -21.13 6.72 8.68
N GLY A 216 -20.97 6.03 9.81
CA GLY A 216 -20.68 4.60 9.82
C GLY A 216 -19.28 4.34 9.28
N ASP A 217 -19.14 3.36 8.39
CA ASP A 217 -17.85 3.01 7.76
C ASP A 217 -17.50 3.88 6.55
N GLN A 218 -18.39 4.78 6.13
CA GLN A 218 -18.17 5.68 5.00
C GLN A 218 -17.60 7.02 5.48
N GLY A 219 -16.44 7.40 4.95
CA GLY A 219 -15.81 8.70 5.17
C GLY A 219 -16.07 9.64 4.00
N ASP A 220 -16.59 10.83 4.28
CA ASP A 220 -16.79 11.91 3.31
C ASP A 220 -15.71 12.98 3.51
N VAL A 221 -14.99 13.30 2.43
CA VAL A 221 -13.94 14.33 2.44
C VAL A 221 -14.60 15.70 2.30
N GLY A 222 -14.41 16.57 3.29
CA GLY A 222 -14.93 17.94 3.31
C GLY A 222 -14.13 18.90 2.43
N GLU A 223 -14.55 20.16 2.42
CA GLU A 223 -13.77 21.24 1.78
C GLU A 223 -12.43 21.48 2.49
N PRO A 224 -11.38 21.94 1.77
CA PRO A 224 -10.10 22.23 2.40
C PRO A 224 -10.25 23.29 3.50
N VAL A 225 -9.67 23.02 4.66
CA VAL A 225 -9.60 23.99 5.76
C VAL A 225 -8.36 24.85 5.70
N ASP A 226 -7.32 24.37 5.04
CA ASP A 226 -6.09 25.11 4.75
C ASP A 226 -5.38 24.53 3.51
N SER A 227 -4.51 25.32 2.91
CA SER A 227 -3.64 24.86 1.83
C SER A 227 -2.30 25.58 1.78
N LEU A 228 -1.28 24.89 1.26
CA LEU A 228 0.08 25.39 1.16
C LEU A 228 0.61 25.20 -0.27
N LYS A 229 0.98 26.31 -0.92
CA LYS A 229 1.56 26.30 -2.28
C LYS A 229 3.07 26.30 -2.21
N PHE A 230 3.71 25.54 -3.09
CA PHE A 230 5.15 25.56 -3.27
C PHE A 230 5.56 25.31 -4.72
N VAL A 231 6.81 25.65 -5.04
CA VAL A 231 7.42 25.38 -6.34
C VAL A 231 8.43 24.25 -6.19
N VAL A 232 8.34 23.26 -7.07
CA VAL A 232 9.26 22.13 -7.12
C VAL A 232 10.65 22.59 -7.51
N GLU A 233 11.65 22.27 -6.68
CA GLU A 233 13.06 22.53 -6.99
C GLU A 233 13.67 21.40 -7.82
N ASP A 234 14.58 21.73 -8.74
CA ASP A 234 15.43 20.76 -9.41
C ASP A 234 16.41 20.14 -8.40
N THR A 235 16.47 18.80 -8.34
CA THR A 235 17.40 18.09 -7.46
C THR A 235 18.51 17.37 -8.22
N GLY A 236 18.59 17.52 -9.54
CA GLY A 236 19.60 16.93 -10.42
C GLY A 236 19.35 15.47 -10.78
N HIS A 237 18.42 14.79 -10.12
CA HIS A 237 17.98 13.44 -10.46
C HIS A 237 16.70 13.11 -9.66
N PHE A 238 15.76 12.38 -10.26
CA PHE A 238 14.51 11.98 -9.58
C PHE A 238 14.75 11.16 -8.30
N GLN A 239 15.87 10.45 -8.22
CA GLN A 239 16.27 9.68 -7.02
C GLN A 239 17.20 10.45 -6.07
N ASN A 240 17.55 11.71 -6.39
CA ASN A 240 18.30 12.57 -5.47
C ASN A 240 17.30 13.34 -4.60
N PHE A 241 16.85 12.69 -3.54
CA PHE A 241 15.85 13.26 -2.65
C PHE A 241 16.46 14.31 -1.73
N LYS A 242 15.87 15.52 -1.73
CA LYS A 242 16.24 16.62 -0.81
C LYS A 242 15.07 16.91 0.12
N ARG A 243 15.36 17.02 1.43
CA ARG A 243 14.39 17.54 2.40
C ARG A 243 14.27 19.04 2.20
N ARG A 244 13.04 19.55 2.12
CA ARG A 244 12.71 20.96 2.01
C ARG A 244 11.57 21.30 2.95
N GLU A 245 11.75 22.33 3.75
CA GLU A 245 10.65 23.02 4.42
C GLU A 245 9.89 23.81 3.35
N ILE A 246 8.60 23.54 3.18
CA ILE A 246 7.77 24.16 2.13
C ILE A 246 6.75 25.16 2.68
N GLY A 247 6.68 25.32 4.01
CA GLY A 247 5.82 26.25 4.73
C GLY A 247 5.04 25.57 5.85
N GLU A 248 3.89 26.14 6.22
CA GLU A 248 3.06 25.65 7.31
C GLU A 248 1.59 25.48 6.87
N VAL A 249 0.86 24.61 7.56
CA VAL A 249 -0.60 24.47 7.48
C VAL A 249 -1.19 24.42 8.88
N THR A 250 -2.43 24.87 9.03
CA THR A 250 -3.14 24.91 10.31
C THR A 250 -4.21 23.82 10.38
N ILE A 251 -4.21 23.08 11.49
CA ILE A 251 -5.24 22.10 11.80
C ILE A 251 -6.21 22.71 12.82
N PRO A 252 -7.44 23.10 12.42
CA PRO A 252 -8.34 23.87 13.28
C PRO A 252 -9.07 23.02 14.33
N SER A 253 -9.19 21.71 14.11
CA SER A 253 -9.87 20.79 15.03
C SER A 253 -9.18 19.43 15.06
N ALA A 254 -9.25 18.74 16.19
CA ALA A 254 -8.81 17.35 16.25
C ALA A 254 -9.76 16.46 15.44
N GLY A 255 -9.23 15.43 14.78
CA GLY A 255 -10.03 14.54 13.95
C GLY A 255 -9.27 13.86 12.84
N MET A 256 -10.03 13.29 11.91
CA MET A 256 -9.52 12.63 10.72
C MET A 256 -9.39 13.65 9.59
N TYR A 257 -8.29 13.57 8.87
CA TYR A 257 -7.95 14.44 7.76
C TYR A 257 -7.38 13.63 6.61
N GLN A 258 -7.53 14.17 5.41
CA GLN A 258 -6.79 13.78 4.24
C GLN A 258 -5.82 14.92 3.89
N LEU A 259 -4.52 14.59 3.86
CA LEU A 259 -3.52 15.46 3.27
C LEU A 259 -3.41 15.10 1.79
N GLU A 260 -3.62 16.06 0.90
CA GLU A 260 -3.50 15.85 -0.54
C GLU A 260 -2.34 16.67 -1.10
N ILE A 261 -1.62 16.13 -2.08
CA ILE A 261 -0.67 16.88 -2.89
C ILE A 261 -1.16 16.86 -4.34
N ARG A 262 -1.49 18.05 -4.87
CA ARG A 262 -2.02 18.21 -6.22
C ARG A 262 -1.15 19.17 -7.05
N PRO A 263 -0.80 18.82 -8.30
CA PRO A 263 -0.18 19.78 -9.21
C PRO A 263 -1.20 20.86 -9.56
N ARG A 264 -0.76 22.12 -9.55
CA ARG A 264 -1.50 23.25 -10.11
C ARG A 264 -1.04 23.55 -11.52
N LYS A 265 0.25 23.33 -11.79
CA LYS A 265 0.87 23.50 -13.10
C LYS A 265 2.12 22.63 -13.21
N LYS A 266 2.19 21.81 -14.25
CA LYS A 266 3.38 21.03 -14.58
C LYS A 266 4.30 21.84 -15.49
N ALA A 267 5.51 22.13 -15.03
CA ALA A 267 6.43 22.99 -15.78
C ALA A 267 7.11 22.28 -16.95
N LYS A 268 7.39 20.98 -16.81
CA LYS A 268 8.20 20.19 -17.75
C LYS A 268 7.59 18.80 -17.99
N ASN A 269 8.40 17.74 -18.09
CA ASN A 269 7.92 16.41 -18.43
C ASN A 269 7.21 15.73 -17.25
N ALA A 270 7.74 15.90 -16.04
CA ALA A 270 7.17 15.37 -14.80
C ALA A 270 7.01 16.47 -13.74
N VAL A 271 6.16 16.22 -12.73
CA VAL A 271 5.94 17.13 -11.60
C VAL A 271 7.12 17.03 -10.62
N MET A 272 7.24 15.89 -9.92
CA MET A 272 8.30 15.54 -8.97
C MET A 272 8.11 14.08 -8.51
N ASP A 273 9.09 13.57 -7.75
CA ASP A 273 8.98 12.36 -6.94
C ASP A 273 8.85 12.75 -5.46
N VAL A 274 7.93 12.12 -4.72
CA VAL A 274 7.71 12.34 -3.28
C VAL A 274 7.95 11.05 -2.50
N ARG A 275 9.03 11.03 -1.70
CA ARG A 275 9.37 9.89 -0.84
C ARG A 275 8.66 9.96 0.50
N GLU A 276 8.49 11.16 1.04
CA GLU A 276 7.90 11.39 2.35
C GLU A 276 7.43 12.84 2.49
N VAL A 277 6.37 13.05 3.25
CA VAL A 277 5.98 14.35 3.82
C VAL A 277 6.07 14.23 5.33
N ILE A 278 6.57 15.26 6.00
CA ILE A 278 6.67 15.30 7.45
C ILE A 278 5.91 16.53 7.94
N LEU A 279 5.02 16.33 8.93
CA LEU A 279 4.33 17.42 9.60
C LEU A 279 4.83 17.49 11.03
N ALA A 280 5.45 18.60 11.41
CA ALA A 280 5.91 18.84 12.78
C ALA A 280 5.10 19.98 13.38
N PRO A 281 4.63 19.89 14.65
CA PRO A 281 4.00 21.02 15.32
C PRO A 281 4.93 22.24 15.23
N ALA A 282 4.42 23.38 14.76
CA ALA A 282 5.24 24.58 14.70
C ALA A 282 5.58 25.01 16.14
N ALA A 283 6.79 25.56 16.33
CA ALA A 283 7.16 26.10 17.63
C ALA A 283 6.16 27.20 18.02
N ALA A 284 5.74 27.23 19.30
CA ALA A 284 4.90 28.32 19.78
C ALA A 284 5.58 29.65 19.47
N GLN A 285 4.90 30.50 18.70
CA GLN A 285 5.38 31.83 18.38
C GLN A 285 5.54 32.58 19.72
N LYS A 286 6.78 32.92 20.08
CA LYS A 286 7.01 33.87 21.16
C LYS A 286 6.62 35.23 20.60
N ASP A 287 5.47 35.73 21.02
CA ASP A 287 5.13 37.13 20.82
C ASP A 287 6.17 37.97 21.58
N ASP A 288 6.95 38.78 20.85
CA ASP A 288 7.85 39.81 21.39
C ASP A 288 7.07 41.07 21.83
#